data_AF-A0AAN9VKQ1-F1
#
_entry.id   AF-A0AAN9VKQ1-F1
#
_cell.length_a   1.000
_cell.length_b   1.000
_cell.length_c   1.000
_cell.angle_alpha   90.00
_cell.angle_beta   90.00
_cell.angle_gamma   90.00
#
_symmetry.space_group_name_H-M   'P 1'
#
loop_
_entity.id
_entity.type
_entity.pdbx_description
1 polymer ?
#
loop_
_entity_poly.entity_id
_entity_poly.type
_entity_poly.pdbx_seq_one_letter_code
_entity_poly.pdbx_strand_id
1 'polypeptide(L)'
;MFRSTSNFDKLLEKATSNLRLEPDWPTILQICDLIRQGDVQPKYALGAVKKKLYNANPHSAMFGLLVLESCVKNCGHLIHDEVGTKQYMEQLRELVKTTSHDNVKAKVLELIQAWAYAFRNSPKYRAVQDTLNIMKTEGYKFPTLKESDAMFSADTAPEWADGDVCHRCRVQFGMVQRKHHCRACGQVFCGQCSSKTSTLPKFGIEKEVRVCEACYDSINK
;
A
#
# COMPACT_ATOMS: atom_id res chain seq x y z
N MET A 1 14.81 -32.15 10.91
CA MET A 1 13.67 -31.99 9.98
C MET A 1 13.94 -30.78 9.10
N PHE A 2 14.30 -30.99 7.83
CA PHE A 2 14.41 -29.90 6.86
C PHE A 2 12.99 -29.43 6.52
N ARG A 3 12.60 -28.24 6.98
CA ARG A 3 11.36 -27.61 6.52
C ARG A 3 11.51 -27.37 5.02
N SER A 4 10.57 -27.89 4.24
CA SER A 4 10.37 -27.51 2.84
C SER A 4 10.30 -25.98 2.76
N THR A 5 11.27 -25.36 2.09
CA THR A 5 11.30 -23.91 1.87
C THR A 5 10.08 -23.52 1.04
N SER A 6 9.23 -22.63 1.57
CA SER A 6 8.01 -22.23 0.88
C SER A 6 8.34 -21.55 -0.46
N ASN A 7 7.39 -21.56 -1.41
CA ASN A 7 7.59 -20.87 -2.70
C ASN A 7 7.93 -19.39 -2.48
N PHE A 8 7.25 -18.74 -1.55
CA PHE A 8 7.53 -17.37 -1.13
C PHE A 8 8.98 -17.17 -0.68
N ASP A 9 9.50 -18.04 0.19
CA ASP A 9 10.87 -17.90 0.69
C ASP A 9 11.88 -18.01 -0.46
N LYS A 10 11.65 -18.91 -1.43
CA LYS A 10 12.52 -19.04 -2.61
C LYS A 10 12.52 -17.76 -3.45
N LEU A 11 11.35 -17.16 -3.68
CA LEU A 11 11.23 -15.90 -4.41
C LEU A 11 11.90 -14.75 -3.65
N LEU A 12 11.73 -14.70 -2.32
CA LEU A 12 12.35 -13.67 -1.49
C LEU A 12 13.89 -13.78 -1.49
N GLU A 13 14.44 -15.00 -1.37
CA GLU A 13 15.88 -15.24 -1.50
C GLU A 13 16.40 -14.79 -2.87
N LYS A 14 15.68 -15.13 -3.94
CA LYS A 14 16.03 -14.73 -5.31
C LYS A 14 16.01 -13.21 -5.48
N ALA A 15 14.96 -12.53 -5.01
CA ALA A 15 14.79 -11.08 -5.11
C ALA A 15 15.82 -10.30 -4.27
N THR A 16 16.34 -10.89 -3.18
CA THR A 16 17.25 -10.23 -2.23
C THR A 16 18.69 -10.73 -2.30
N SER A 17 19.02 -11.51 -3.33
CA SER A 17 20.38 -12.01 -3.55
C SER A 17 21.37 -10.87 -3.77
N ASN A 18 22.47 -10.88 -3.03
CA ASN A 18 23.58 -9.93 -3.19
C ASN A 18 24.36 -10.14 -4.50
N LEU A 19 24.10 -11.21 -5.24
CA LEU A 19 24.69 -11.47 -6.56
C LEU A 19 23.97 -10.71 -7.68
N ARG A 20 22.83 -10.08 -7.37
CA ARG A 20 22.06 -9.29 -8.33
C ARG A 20 22.66 -7.89 -8.45
N LEU A 21 22.85 -7.45 -9.69
CA LEU A 21 23.26 -6.08 -10.01
C LEU A 21 22.05 -5.12 -10.02
N GLU A 22 20.86 -5.64 -10.32
CA GLU A 22 19.63 -4.87 -10.47
C GLU A 22 18.43 -5.56 -9.79
N PRO A 23 17.39 -4.79 -9.41
CA PRO A 23 16.15 -5.35 -8.90
C PRO A 23 15.54 -6.42 -9.81
N ASP A 24 15.11 -7.55 -9.23
CA ASP A 24 14.32 -8.56 -9.95
C ASP A 24 12.83 -8.22 -9.86
N TRP A 25 12.40 -7.22 -10.63
CA TRP A 25 11.01 -6.77 -10.64
C TRP A 25 9.99 -7.90 -10.91
N PRO A 26 10.21 -8.82 -11.88
CA PRO A 26 9.30 -9.95 -12.05
C PRO A 26 9.12 -10.77 -10.78
N THR A 27 10.20 -11.10 -10.07
CA THR A 27 10.13 -11.84 -8.81
C THR A 27 9.47 -11.02 -7.69
N ILE A 28 9.77 -9.72 -7.60
CA ILE A 28 9.16 -8.81 -6.61
C ILE A 28 7.64 -8.70 -6.81
N LEU A 29 7.18 -8.60 -8.05
CA LEU A 29 5.75 -8.55 -8.37
C LEU A 29 5.07 -9.89 -8.07
N GLN A 30 5.72 -11.02 -8.36
CA GLN A 30 5.22 -12.34 -7.96
C GLN A 30 5.07 -12.47 -6.43
N ILE A 31 5.99 -11.89 -5.65
CA ILE A 31 5.87 -11.85 -4.18
C ILE A 31 4.60 -11.09 -3.77
N CYS A 32 4.32 -9.94 -4.40
CA CYS A 32 3.10 -9.18 -4.15
C CYS A 32 1.86 -9.98 -4.54
N ASP A 33 1.90 -10.70 -5.65
CA ASP A 33 0.79 -11.55 -6.12
C ASP A 33 0.44 -12.65 -5.12
N LEU A 34 1.44 -13.35 -4.57
CA LEU A 34 1.22 -14.37 -3.54
C LEU A 34 0.52 -13.82 -2.29
N ILE A 35 0.84 -12.58 -1.90
CA ILE A 35 0.17 -11.93 -0.76
C ILE A 35 -1.27 -11.58 -1.13
N ARG A 36 -1.50 -10.98 -2.31
CA ARG A 36 -2.84 -10.59 -2.78
C ARG A 36 -3.77 -11.77 -3.00
N GLN A 37 -3.23 -12.91 -3.46
CA GLN A 37 -3.98 -14.14 -3.71
C GLN A 37 -4.23 -14.96 -2.43
N GLY A 38 -3.61 -14.58 -1.31
CA GLY A 38 -3.76 -15.27 -0.03
C GLY A 38 -2.91 -16.53 0.11
N ASP A 39 -2.01 -16.80 -0.84
CA ASP A 39 -1.06 -17.93 -0.78
C ASP A 39 -0.06 -17.77 0.37
N VAL A 40 0.15 -16.53 0.83
CA VAL A 40 1.05 -16.20 1.93
C VAL A 40 0.39 -15.20 2.87
N GLN A 41 0.44 -15.49 4.16
CA GLN A 41 -0.07 -14.58 5.19
C GLN A 41 0.80 -13.31 5.27
N PRO A 42 0.20 -12.09 5.24
CA PRO A 42 0.95 -10.83 5.26
C PRO A 42 1.96 -10.70 6.41
N LYS A 43 1.55 -11.12 7.61
CA LYS A 43 2.41 -11.14 8.81
C LYS A 43 3.63 -12.04 8.65
N TYR A 44 3.47 -13.22 8.02
CA TYR A 44 4.59 -14.11 7.71
C TYR A 44 5.53 -13.47 6.69
N ALA A 45 4.96 -12.93 5.60
CA ALA A 45 5.71 -12.29 4.53
C ALA A 45 6.58 -11.14 5.06
N LEU A 46 6.00 -10.23 5.85
CA LEU A 46 6.73 -9.12 6.45
C LEU A 46 7.74 -9.57 7.50
N GLY A 47 7.46 -10.65 8.24
CA GLY A 47 8.42 -11.26 9.16
C GLY A 47 9.64 -11.84 8.44
N ALA A 48 9.46 -12.42 7.25
CA ALA A 48 10.55 -12.92 6.42
C ALA A 48 11.33 -11.77 5.74
N VAL A 49 10.64 -10.77 5.18
CA VAL A 49 11.26 -9.56 4.61
C VAL A 49 12.10 -8.84 5.67
N LYS A 50 11.59 -8.72 6.90
CA LYS A 50 12.34 -8.14 8.03
C LYS A 50 13.70 -8.78 8.21
N LYS A 51 13.82 -10.11 8.14
CA LYS A 51 15.11 -10.80 8.29
C LYS A 51 16.13 -10.34 7.24
N LYS A 52 15.68 -9.95 6.04
CA LYS A 52 16.53 -9.41 4.99
C LYS A 52 17.04 -8.01 5.31
N LEU A 53 16.24 -7.19 5.99
CA LEU A 53 16.62 -5.81 6.35
C LEU A 53 17.82 -5.76 7.31
N TYR A 54 17.96 -6.78 8.16
CA TYR A 54 19.06 -6.91 9.13
C TYR A 54 20.25 -7.73 8.58
N ASN A 55 20.32 -7.96 7.27
CA ASN A 55 21.45 -8.68 6.68
C ASN A 55 22.74 -7.85 6.81
N ALA A 56 23.86 -8.52 7.11
CA ALA A 56 25.16 -7.87 7.18
C ALA A 56 25.57 -7.23 5.85
N ASN A 57 25.13 -7.79 4.73
CA ASN A 57 25.35 -7.24 3.40
C ASN A 57 24.32 -6.13 3.09
N PRO A 58 24.76 -4.88 2.86
CA PRO A 58 23.86 -3.77 2.60
C PRO A 58 23.07 -3.91 1.28
N HIS A 59 23.59 -4.62 0.27
CA HIS A 59 22.84 -4.85 -0.98
C HIS A 59 21.62 -5.73 -0.74
N SER A 60 21.77 -6.82 0.02
CA SER A 60 20.64 -7.67 0.41
C SER A 60 19.63 -6.92 1.28
N ALA A 61 20.09 -6.07 2.20
CA ALA A 61 19.21 -5.23 3.01
C ALA A 61 18.43 -4.22 2.15
N MET A 62 19.11 -3.57 1.20
CA MET A 62 18.49 -2.62 0.26
C MET A 62 17.46 -3.30 -0.65
N PHE A 63 17.73 -4.51 -1.17
CA PHE A 63 16.72 -5.26 -1.91
C PHE A 63 15.57 -5.72 -1.01
N GLY A 64 15.82 -6.04 0.26
CA GLY A 64 14.76 -6.29 1.24
C GLY A 64 13.85 -5.07 1.44
N LEU A 65 14.43 -3.87 1.53
CA LEU A 65 13.66 -2.61 1.60
C LEU A 65 12.86 -2.35 0.32
N LEU A 66 13.41 -2.71 -0.85
CA LEU A 66 12.69 -2.59 -2.12
C LEU A 66 11.50 -3.56 -2.21
N VAL A 67 11.66 -4.79 -1.75
CA VAL A 67 10.54 -5.74 -1.62
C VAL A 67 9.48 -5.19 -0.67
N LEU A 68 9.88 -4.66 0.49
CA LEU A 68 8.97 -4.03 1.44
C LEU A 68 8.19 -2.87 0.82
N GLU A 69 8.89 -1.97 0.12
CA GLU A 69 8.27 -0.85 -0.60
C GLU A 69 7.23 -1.35 -1.61
N SER A 70 7.58 -2.35 -2.41
CA SER A 70 6.67 -2.92 -3.40
C SER A 70 5.46 -3.57 -2.74
N CYS A 71 5.63 -4.31 -1.65
CA CYS A 71 4.52 -4.92 -0.90
C CYS A 71 3.56 -3.85 -0.36
N VAL A 72 4.08 -2.76 0.23
CA VAL A 72 3.24 -1.67 0.74
C VAL A 72 2.50 -0.97 -0.39
N LYS A 73 3.18 -0.73 -1.53
CA LYS A 73 2.53 -0.12 -2.69
C LYS A 73 1.45 -1.01 -3.27
N ASN A 74 1.66 -2.31 -3.43
CA ASN A 74 0.82 -3.16 -4.27
C ASN A 74 -0.21 -4.02 -3.51
N CYS A 75 -0.07 -4.25 -2.20
CA CYS A 75 -0.93 -5.20 -1.47
C CYS A 75 -2.05 -4.55 -0.65
N GLY A 76 -2.14 -3.21 -0.64
CA GLY A 76 -3.20 -2.48 0.06
C GLY A 76 -3.29 -2.79 1.55
N HIS A 77 -4.53 -2.80 2.08
CA HIS A 77 -4.82 -2.93 3.50
C HIS A 77 -4.20 -4.18 4.16
N LEU A 78 -4.02 -5.28 3.41
CA LEU A 78 -3.38 -6.52 3.88
C LEU A 78 -1.98 -6.27 4.44
N ILE A 79 -1.22 -5.37 3.82
CA ILE A 79 0.12 -4.98 4.26
C ILE A 79 0.08 -3.70 5.07
N HIS A 80 -0.77 -2.73 4.73
CA HIS A 80 -0.89 -1.46 5.47
C HIS A 80 -1.24 -1.69 6.95
N ASP A 81 -2.12 -2.66 7.24
CA ASP A 81 -2.53 -3.01 8.59
C ASP A 81 -1.40 -3.58 9.45
N GLU A 82 -0.43 -4.25 8.82
CA GLU A 82 0.72 -4.81 9.52
C GLU A 82 1.83 -3.75 9.71
N VAL A 83 2.15 -2.97 8.66
CA VAL A 83 3.22 -1.95 8.73
C VAL A 83 2.80 -0.72 9.51
N GLY A 84 1.51 -0.37 9.51
CA GLY A 84 0.96 0.81 10.20
C GLY A 84 0.89 0.69 11.72
N THR A 85 1.35 -0.43 12.30
CA THR A 85 1.34 -0.66 13.74
C THR A 85 2.50 0.05 14.45
N LYS A 86 2.28 0.45 15.71
CA LYS A 86 3.35 0.98 16.58
C LYS A 86 4.53 -0.01 16.71
N GLN A 87 4.22 -1.31 16.80
CA GLN A 87 5.23 -2.35 16.91
C GLN A 87 6.14 -2.40 15.67
N TYR A 88 5.56 -2.32 14.47
CA TYR A 88 6.35 -2.36 13.23
C TYR A 88 7.19 -1.08 13.08
N MET A 89 6.61 0.08 13.39
CA MET A 89 7.33 1.36 13.37
C MET A 89 8.54 1.37 14.32
N GLU A 90 8.41 0.84 15.54
CA GLU A 90 9.53 0.73 16.47
C GLU A 90 10.66 -0.15 15.93
N GLN A 91 10.32 -1.20 15.18
CA GLN A 91 11.33 -2.06 14.54
C GLN A 91 12.09 -1.36 13.41
N LEU A 92 11.45 -0.42 12.69
CA LEU A 92 12.13 0.39 11.68
C LEU A 92 13.02 1.45 12.34
N ARG A 93 12.57 2.07 13.43
CA ARG A 93 13.40 2.98 14.25
C ARG A 93 14.65 2.27 14.76
N GLU A 94 14.49 1.05 15.28
CA GLU A 94 15.62 0.25 15.76
C GLU A 94 16.59 -0.11 14.63
N LEU A 95 16.09 -0.47 13.45
CA LEU A 95 16.93 -0.71 12.27
C LEU A 95 17.76 0.52 11.90
N VAL A 96 17.16 1.72 11.91
CA VAL A 96 17.88 2.97 11.64
C VAL A 96 18.97 3.26 12.69
N LYS A 97 18.71 2.93 13.95
CA LYS A 97 19.66 3.09 15.06
C LYS A 97 20.82 2.10 14.98
N THR A 98 20.56 0.86 14.59
CA THR A 98 21.52 -0.25 14.69
C THR A 98 22.32 -0.51 13.42
N THR A 99 21.79 -0.18 12.24
CA THR A 99 22.52 -0.42 10.99
C THR A 99 23.74 0.51 10.88
N SER A 100 24.87 -0.04 10.46
CA SER A 100 26.08 0.74 10.14
C SER A 100 26.03 1.35 8.74
N HIS A 101 25.03 1.00 7.93
CA HIS A 101 24.99 1.32 6.50
C HIS A 101 24.07 2.52 6.24
N ASP A 102 24.66 3.65 5.84
CA ASP A 102 23.92 4.91 5.68
C ASP A 102 22.89 4.90 4.53
N ASN A 103 23.14 4.13 3.48
CA ASN A 103 22.16 3.92 2.41
C ASN A 103 20.88 3.21 2.91
N VAL A 104 21.04 2.22 3.80
CA VAL A 104 19.91 1.53 4.45
C VAL A 104 19.16 2.51 5.35
N LYS A 105 19.86 3.32 6.17
CA LYS A 105 19.22 4.36 7.00
C LYS A 105 18.41 5.33 6.14
N ALA A 106 19.03 5.87 5.10
CA ALA A 106 18.39 6.84 4.20
C ALA A 106 17.12 6.27 3.58
N LYS A 107 17.16 5.01 3.11
CA LYS A 107 15.99 4.36 2.50
C LYS A 107 14.89 4.07 3.52
N VAL A 108 15.20 3.68 4.75
CA VAL A 108 14.17 3.52 5.80
C VAL A 108 13.51 4.86 6.13
N LEU A 109 14.28 5.94 6.27
CA LEU A 109 13.75 7.28 6.50
C LEU A 109 12.84 7.74 5.34
N GLU A 110 13.27 7.51 4.10
CA GLU A 110 12.46 7.75 2.91
C GLU A 110 11.11 7.04 2.97
N LEU A 111 11.10 5.74 3.28
CA LEU A 111 9.88 4.94 3.40
C LEU A 111 8.97 5.45 4.51
N ILE A 112 9.50 5.73 5.71
CA ILE A 112 8.71 6.27 6.83
C ILE A 112 8.06 7.59 6.42
N GLN A 113 8.77 8.48 5.74
CA GLN A 113 8.21 9.75 5.28
C GLN A 113 7.15 9.56 4.21
N ALA A 114 7.40 8.71 3.22
CA ALA A 114 6.44 8.41 2.16
C ALA A 114 5.14 7.84 2.75
N TRP A 115 5.25 6.89 3.69
CA TRP A 115 4.09 6.27 4.33
C TRP A 115 3.36 7.24 5.26
N ALA A 116 4.07 8.09 6.00
CA ALA A 116 3.45 9.11 6.84
C ALA A 116 2.61 10.10 6.02
N TYR A 117 3.13 10.53 4.86
CA TYR A 117 2.36 11.38 3.95
C TYR A 117 1.18 10.61 3.36
N ALA A 118 1.40 9.40 2.88
CA ALA A 118 0.36 8.65 2.18
C ALA A 118 -0.77 8.20 3.13
N PHE A 119 -0.47 7.92 4.40
CA PHE A 119 -1.46 7.61 5.44
C PHE A 119 -1.93 8.84 6.25
N ARG A 120 -1.65 10.07 5.80
CA ARG A 120 -1.93 11.30 6.58
C ARG A 120 -3.39 11.44 7.03
N ASN A 121 -4.32 10.98 6.19
CA ASN A 121 -5.76 11.08 6.43
C ASN A 121 -6.38 9.81 7.04
N SER A 122 -5.56 8.84 7.46
CA SER A 122 -6.01 7.56 7.99
C SER A 122 -5.65 7.44 9.48
N PRO A 123 -6.58 7.78 10.41
CA PRO A 123 -6.31 7.73 11.85
C PRO A 123 -5.83 6.35 12.34
N LYS A 124 -6.24 5.27 11.66
CA LYS A 124 -5.81 3.89 11.92
C LYS A 124 -4.29 3.72 11.89
N TYR A 125 -3.59 4.47 11.04
CA TYR A 125 -2.14 4.37 10.83
C TYR A 125 -1.37 5.55 11.43
N ARG A 126 -1.95 6.24 12.42
CA ARG A 126 -1.33 7.41 13.08
C ARG A 126 0.08 7.13 13.60
N ALA A 127 0.37 5.89 14.02
CA ALA A 127 1.69 5.49 14.51
C ALA A 127 2.83 5.79 13.51
N VAL A 128 2.55 5.80 12.20
CA VAL A 128 3.53 6.14 11.16
C VAL A 128 3.88 7.63 11.20
N GLN A 129 2.87 8.49 11.34
CA GLN A 129 3.06 9.94 11.48
C GLN A 129 3.78 10.29 12.78
N ASP A 130 3.38 9.67 13.88
CA ASP A 130 4.03 9.85 15.19
C ASP A 130 5.51 9.48 15.11
N THR A 131 5.83 8.37 14.43
CA THR A 131 7.21 7.92 14.23
C THR A 131 8.05 8.90 13.42
N LEU A 132 7.50 9.43 12.32
CA LEU A 132 8.17 10.50 11.55
C LEU A 132 8.50 11.70 12.43
N ASN A 133 7.54 12.17 13.24
CA ASN A 133 7.70 13.35 14.10
C ASN A 133 8.73 13.10 15.21
N ILE A 134 8.69 11.92 15.84
CA ILE A 134 9.66 11.51 16.86
C ILE A 134 11.06 11.49 16.26
N MET A 135 11.26 10.86 15.10
CA MET A 135 12.58 10.77 14.47
C MET A 135 13.10 12.15 14.02
N LYS A 136 12.23 13.05 13.54
CA LYS A 136 12.63 14.44 13.28
C LYS A 136 13.09 15.16 14.54
N THR A 137 12.40 14.93 15.66
CA THR A 137 12.75 15.51 16.97
C THR A 137 14.06 14.94 17.51
N GLU A 138 14.34 13.65 17.26
CA GLU A 138 15.62 12.99 17.56
C GLU A 138 16.78 13.48 16.67
N GLY A 139 16.51 14.34 15.67
CA GLY A 139 17.52 14.96 14.81
C GLY A 139 17.79 14.23 13.50
N TYR A 140 17.02 13.20 13.14
CA TYR A 140 17.16 12.52 11.86
C TYR A 140 16.72 13.42 10.70
N LYS A 141 17.59 13.54 9.69
CA LYS A 141 17.30 14.30 8.46
C LYS A 141 16.60 13.40 7.46
N PHE A 142 15.36 13.73 7.13
CA PHE A 142 14.60 13.03 6.10
C PHE A 142 14.90 13.60 4.70
N PRO A 143 14.90 12.75 3.66
CA PRO A 143 15.06 13.21 2.29
C PRO A 143 13.86 14.07 1.85
N THR A 144 13.99 14.82 0.76
CA THR A 144 12.85 15.55 0.19
C THR A 144 11.80 14.57 -0.31
N LEU A 145 10.54 14.75 0.11
CA LEU A 145 9.43 13.94 -0.40
C LEU A 145 9.14 14.31 -1.86
N LYS A 146 9.12 13.33 -2.76
CA LYS A 146 8.49 13.49 -4.07
C LYS A 146 7.07 12.94 -3.98
N GLU A 147 6.10 13.64 -4.56
CA GLU A 147 4.70 13.20 -4.54
C GLU A 147 4.54 11.79 -5.12
N SER A 148 5.34 11.44 -6.13
CA SER A 148 5.41 10.09 -6.72
C SER A 148 5.76 8.98 -5.73
N ASP A 149 6.56 9.29 -4.69
CA ASP A 149 7.06 8.29 -3.75
C ASP A 149 5.96 7.83 -2.78
N ALA A 150 4.95 8.68 -2.59
CA ALA A 150 3.81 8.45 -1.73
C ALA A 150 2.54 8.01 -2.49
N MET A 151 2.64 7.77 -3.79
CA MET A 151 1.58 7.10 -4.55
C MET A 151 1.61 5.61 -4.22
N PHE A 152 0.69 5.17 -3.36
CA PHE A 152 0.35 3.74 -3.30
C PHE A 152 -0.36 3.38 -4.60
N SER A 153 -0.14 2.18 -5.10
CA SER A 153 -1.07 1.64 -6.11
C SER A 153 -2.44 1.72 -5.47
N ALA A 154 -3.35 2.38 -6.18
CA ALA A 154 -4.78 2.20 -6.08
C ALA A 154 -5.25 1.43 -4.83
N ASP A 155 -5.74 2.11 -3.79
CA ASP A 155 -6.71 1.50 -2.88
C ASP A 155 -7.64 0.64 -3.74
N THR A 156 -7.86 -0.62 -3.33
CA THR A 156 -8.70 -1.52 -4.12
C THR A 156 -10.07 -0.86 -4.28
N ALA A 157 -10.50 -0.66 -5.53
CA ALA A 157 -11.79 -0.06 -5.80
C ALA A 157 -12.87 -0.88 -5.06
N PRO A 158 -13.85 -0.23 -4.43
CA PRO A 158 -14.85 -0.91 -3.63
C PRO A 158 -15.63 -1.91 -4.48
N GLU A 159 -16.01 -3.03 -3.87
CA GLU A 159 -16.89 -4.00 -4.52
C GLU A 159 -18.21 -3.34 -4.92
N TRP A 160 -18.76 -3.79 -6.05
CA TRP A 160 -20.03 -3.28 -6.55
C TRP A 160 -21.17 -3.94 -5.79
N ALA A 161 -21.84 -3.15 -4.96
CA ALA A 161 -23.05 -3.57 -4.28
C ALA A 161 -24.19 -3.73 -5.29
N ASP A 162 -25.01 -4.77 -5.10
CA ASP A 162 -26.28 -4.90 -5.82
C ASP A 162 -27.45 -4.40 -4.98
N GLY A 163 -28.58 -4.12 -5.62
CA GLY A 163 -29.81 -3.71 -4.97
C GLY A 163 -30.92 -3.40 -5.97
N ASP A 164 -32.17 -3.51 -5.53
CA ASP A 164 -33.35 -3.33 -6.39
C ASP A 164 -33.84 -1.88 -6.47
N VAL A 165 -33.22 -0.99 -5.68
CA VAL A 165 -33.54 0.44 -5.65
C VAL A 165 -32.27 1.29 -5.68
N CYS A 166 -32.39 2.50 -6.21
CA CYS A 166 -31.30 3.48 -6.18
C CYS A 166 -30.88 3.79 -4.74
N HIS A 167 -29.58 3.71 -4.44
CA HIS A 167 -29.04 3.95 -3.10
C HIS A 167 -29.36 5.35 -2.55
N ARG A 168 -29.53 6.35 -3.44
CA ARG A 168 -29.89 7.73 -3.06
C ARG A 168 -31.39 7.99 -3.04
N CYS A 169 -32.03 7.99 -4.21
CA CYS A 169 -33.45 8.39 -4.33
C CYS A 169 -34.45 7.25 -4.17
N ARG A 170 -33.98 6.01 -3.97
CA ARG A 170 -34.80 4.80 -3.76
C ARG A 170 -35.75 4.44 -4.90
N VAL A 171 -35.61 5.06 -6.08
CA VAL A 171 -36.38 4.63 -7.27
C VAL A 171 -36.08 3.16 -7.58
N GLN A 172 -37.12 2.39 -7.89
CA GLN A 172 -37.01 0.97 -8.19
C GLN A 172 -36.40 0.76 -9.59
N PHE A 173 -35.48 -0.19 -9.68
CA PHE A 173 -34.88 -0.57 -10.94
C PHE A 173 -35.78 -1.52 -11.72
N GLY A 174 -35.65 -1.51 -13.04
CA GLY A 174 -36.42 -2.35 -13.95
C GLY A 174 -35.94 -2.22 -15.38
N MET A 175 -36.78 -2.56 -16.36
CA MET A 175 -36.39 -2.53 -17.77
C MET A 175 -36.05 -1.12 -18.28
N VAL A 176 -36.78 -0.10 -17.80
CA VAL A 176 -36.55 1.31 -18.19
C VAL A 176 -35.52 1.97 -17.28
N GLN A 177 -35.65 1.77 -15.96
CA GLN A 177 -34.74 2.34 -14.97
C GLN A 177 -33.58 1.39 -14.69
N ARG A 178 -32.47 1.57 -15.42
CA ARG A 178 -31.28 0.71 -15.31
C ARG A 178 -30.41 1.05 -14.09
N LYS A 179 -29.66 0.04 -13.63
CA LYS A 179 -28.66 0.10 -12.55
C LYS A 179 -27.35 0.74 -13.05
N HIS A 180 -26.73 1.58 -12.24
CA HIS A 180 -25.40 2.15 -12.49
C HIS A 180 -24.57 2.19 -11.20
N HIS A 181 -23.28 1.85 -11.27
CA HIS A 181 -22.40 1.88 -10.11
C HIS A 181 -21.54 3.14 -10.04
N CYS A 182 -21.41 3.69 -8.83
CA CYS A 182 -20.41 4.72 -8.52
C CYS A 182 -19.04 4.04 -8.35
N ARG A 183 -18.04 4.42 -9.16
CA ARG A 183 -16.69 3.83 -9.07
C ARG A 183 -15.95 4.24 -7.79
N ALA A 184 -16.40 5.29 -7.10
CA ALA A 184 -15.80 5.78 -5.88
C ALA A 184 -16.25 5.06 -4.60
N CYS A 185 -17.51 4.58 -4.54
CA CYS A 185 -18.08 3.96 -3.33
C CYS A 185 -18.71 2.58 -3.55
N GLY A 186 -18.81 2.09 -4.79
CA GLY A 186 -19.33 0.77 -5.13
C GLY A 186 -20.86 0.63 -5.06
N GLN A 187 -21.59 1.64 -4.58
CA GLN A 187 -23.05 1.58 -4.46
C GLN A 187 -23.77 1.71 -5.82
N VAL A 188 -25.03 1.21 -5.87
CA VAL A 188 -25.89 1.21 -7.05
C VAL A 188 -26.84 2.43 -7.09
N PHE A 189 -26.95 3.09 -8.24
CA PHE A 189 -27.72 4.33 -8.43
C PHE A 189 -28.49 4.31 -9.76
N CYS A 190 -29.50 5.17 -9.86
CA CYS A 190 -30.08 5.55 -11.16
C CYS A 190 -29.14 6.50 -11.93
N GLY A 191 -29.41 6.69 -13.22
CA GLY A 191 -28.59 7.53 -14.09
C GLY A 191 -28.51 8.98 -13.61
N GLN A 192 -29.61 9.52 -13.07
CA GLN A 192 -29.67 10.90 -12.54
C GLN A 192 -28.79 11.08 -11.31
N CYS A 193 -28.87 10.17 -10.33
CA CYS A 193 -28.10 10.24 -9.07
C CYS A 193 -26.60 9.93 -9.22
N SER A 194 -26.18 9.50 -10.41
CA SER A 194 -24.78 9.17 -10.73
C SER A 194 -24.34 9.78 -12.05
N SER A 195 -24.84 10.98 -12.38
CA SER A 195 -24.58 11.66 -13.66
C SER A 195 -23.20 12.30 -13.77
N LYS A 196 -22.45 12.39 -12.67
CA LYS A 196 -21.13 13.02 -12.61
C LYS A 196 -20.01 12.06 -12.99
N THR A 197 -18.87 12.61 -13.43
CA THR A 197 -17.64 11.88 -13.72
C THR A 197 -16.46 12.52 -12.99
N SER A 198 -15.48 11.74 -12.56
CA SER A 198 -14.24 12.26 -11.94
C SER A 198 -13.12 11.22 -12.06
N THR A 199 -11.87 11.67 -11.96
CA THR A 199 -10.72 10.76 -11.82
C THR A 199 -10.68 10.20 -10.41
N LEU A 200 -10.16 8.99 -10.24
CA LEU A 200 -9.98 8.36 -8.93
C LEU A 200 -8.51 7.93 -8.79
N PRO A 201 -7.57 8.87 -8.59
CA PRO A 201 -6.15 8.54 -8.46
C PRO A 201 -5.88 7.57 -7.30
N LYS A 202 -6.64 7.70 -6.21
CA LYS A 202 -6.59 6.77 -5.07
C LYS A 202 -6.93 5.34 -5.46
N PHE A 203 -7.62 5.08 -6.58
CA PHE A 203 -7.95 3.76 -7.12
C PHE A 203 -7.19 3.47 -8.43
N GLY A 204 -6.16 4.25 -8.77
CA GLY A 204 -5.38 4.09 -9.99
C GLY A 204 -6.19 4.36 -11.27
N ILE A 205 -7.30 5.07 -11.17
CA ILE A 205 -8.16 5.39 -12.30
C ILE A 205 -7.88 6.84 -12.71
N GLU A 206 -6.98 7.01 -13.68
CA GLU A 206 -6.59 8.32 -14.20
C GLU A 206 -7.59 8.89 -15.22
N LYS A 207 -8.42 8.03 -15.81
CA LYS A 207 -9.52 8.45 -16.69
C LYS A 207 -10.75 8.86 -15.89
N GLU A 208 -11.52 9.81 -16.41
CA GLU A 208 -12.81 10.15 -15.79
C GLU A 208 -13.78 8.96 -15.81
N VAL A 209 -14.33 8.64 -14.64
CA VAL A 209 -15.30 7.55 -14.46
C VAL A 209 -16.52 8.02 -13.69
N ARG A 210 -17.64 7.33 -13.88
CA ARG A 210 -18.92 7.65 -13.24
C ARG A 210 -18.83 7.63 -11.71
N VAL A 211 -19.32 8.69 -11.08
CA VAL A 211 -19.45 8.81 -9.63
C VAL A 211 -20.84 9.34 -9.24
N CYS A 212 -21.31 9.00 -8.04
CA CYS A 212 -22.49 9.65 -7.48
C CYS A 212 -22.18 11.10 -7.08
N GLU A 213 -23.19 11.95 -6.97
CA GLU A 213 -23.01 13.36 -6.59
C GLU A 213 -22.24 13.52 -5.27
N ALA A 214 -22.60 12.76 -4.24
CA ALA A 214 -21.91 12.83 -2.94
C ALA A 214 -20.42 12.48 -3.05
N CYS A 215 -20.04 11.51 -3.88
CA CYS A 215 -18.64 11.20 -4.13
C CYS A 215 -17.97 12.29 -4.96
N TYR A 216 -18.63 12.79 -6.00
CA TYR A 216 -18.12 13.88 -6.82
C TYR A 216 -17.77 15.11 -5.97
N ASP A 217 -18.69 15.52 -5.09
CA ASP A 217 -18.49 16.66 -4.20
C ASP A 217 -17.38 16.42 -3.17
N SER A 218 -17.20 15.16 -2.73
CA SER A 218 -16.11 14.80 -1.82
C SER A 218 -14.74 14.74 -2.51
N ILE A 219 -14.70 14.48 -3.81
CA ILE A 219 -13.45 14.34 -4.58
C ILE A 219 -12.96 15.70 -5.09
N ASN A 220 -13.88 16.57 -5.51
CA ASN A 220 -13.57 17.83 -6.18
C ASN A 220 -13.72 19.06 -5.25
N LYS A 221 -13.63 18.84 -3.94
CA LYS A 221 -13.61 19.89 -2.91
C LYS A 221 -12.19 20.30 -2.55
#